data_AF-A0A8H6FSA5-F1
#
_entry.id   AF-A0A8H6FSA5-F1
#
_cell.length_a   1.000
_cell.length_b   1.000
_cell.length_c   1.000
_cell.angle_alpha   90.00
_cell.angle_beta   90.00
_cell.angle_gamma   90.00
#
_symmetry.space_group_name_H-M   'P 1'
#
loop_
_entity.id
_entity.type
_entity.pdbx_description
1 polymer ?
#
loop_
_entity_poly.entity_id
_entity_poly.type
_entity_poly.pdbx_seq_one_letter_code
_entity_poly.pdbx_strand_id
1 'polypeptide(L)'
;MGRLLSLGGEPQDLDDILSLLEQTMGLPRQVARLADPALGRAGEASGPNDDLELLPRSPANVELETVLSSSREEDDFPELPSDPLAPLPKAAGATQSAVRPGRNTLSLVVDACVRLKCARAAQNYWGLLTSPDSDNRIIPDSENYHTYLRLLRLRRSAKLAVELVDELTSGDLTGKAGVETKTFRIALSCCVRDNKNRNSIFHAEKLVKIMTETLSYPDAKALGMYLQVALLQKPRDWRVIMSAIRGCELGVRNLRSLIAYEPGGPRKQNEEDILELVRGLISAIDVVLDLGNEEIDGKEKKRCRERRHMLAAYVTRTHHRRVAEGKSHEVKKGEDEGTGGKVLSPKRSRSGRREE
;
A
#
# COMPACT_ATOMS: atom_id res chain seq x y z
N MET A 1 -23.62 -7.23 -6.46
CA MET A 1 -23.52 -8.46 -5.64
C MET A 1 -22.13 -8.67 -5.07
N GLY A 2 -21.08 -8.95 -5.88
CA GLY A 2 -19.75 -9.23 -5.31
C GLY A 2 -19.15 -8.16 -4.37
N ARG A 3 -19.36 -6.87 -4.65
CA ARG A 3 -18.94 -5.79 -3.73
C ARG A 3 -19.73 -5.75 -2.41
N LEU A 4 -20.98 -6.22 -2.40
CA LEU A 4 -21.80 -6.29 -1.18
C LEU A 4 -21.30 -7.44 -0.30
N LEU A 5 -20.99 -8.60 -0.88
CA LEU A 5 -20.35 -9.71 -0.17
C LEU A 5 -18.98 -9.32 0.40
N SER A 6 -18.21 -8.51 -0.34
CA SER A 6 -16.94 -7.96 0.16
C SER A 6 -17.12 -7.05 1.40
N LEU A 7 -18.30 -6.47 1.64
CA LEU A 7 -18.56 -5.68 2.85
C LEU A 7 -18.89 -6.54 4.07
N GLY A 8 -19.46 -7.73 3.88
CA GLY A 8 -19.84 -8.65 4.96
C GLY A 8 -18.64 -9.12 5.78
N GLY A 9 -17.44 -9.14 5.19
CA GLY A 9 -16.19 -9.41 5.88
C GLY A 9 -16.01 -10.87 6.34
N GLU A 10 -17.05 -11.70 6.24
CA GLU A 10 -16.97 -13.13 6.51
C GLU A 10 -16.13 -13.84 5.43
N PRO A 11 -15.30 -14.83 5.82
CA PRO A 11 -14.48 -15.56 4.86
C PRO A 11 -15.33 -16.36 3.86
N GLN A 12 -16.53 -16.80 4.26
CA GLN A 12 -17.46 -17.51 3.39
C GLN A 12 -18.00 -16.61 2.27
N ASP A 13 -18.42 -15.38 2.61
CA ASP A 13 -18.87 -14.39 1.62
C ASP A 13 -17.79 -14.08 0.57
N LEU A 14 -16.53 -14.03 1.01
CA LEU A 14 -15.39 -13.80 0.12
C LEU A 14 -15.10 -15.00 -0.79
N ASP A 15 -15.31 -16.23 -0.30
CA ASP A 15 -15.21 -17.45 -1.11
C ASP A 15 -16.34 -17.54 -2.14
N ASP A 16 -17.54 -17.10 -1.76
CA ASP A 16 -18.71 -17.05 -2.63
C ASP A 16 -18.53 -16.05 -3.77
N ILE A 17 -17.74 -14.98 -3.59
CA ILE A 17 -17.35 -14.10 -4.71
C ILE A 17 -16.63 -14.90 -5.80
N LEU A 18 -15.73 -15.81 -5.43
CA LEU A 18 -15.00 -16.63 -6.41
C LEU A 18 -15.93 -17.61 -7.13
N SER A 19 -16.89 -18.20 -6.40
CA SER A 19 -17.94 -19.04 -6.98
C SER A 19 -18.83 -18.27 -7.96
N LEU A 20 -19.21 -17.04 -7.61
CA LEU A 20 -20.03 -16.19 -8.49
C LEU A 20 -19.28 -15.82 -9.77
N LEU A 21 -17.97 -15.60 -9.71
CA LEU A 21 -17.16 -15.28 -10.89
C LEU A 21 -16.98 -16.48 -11.80
N GLU A 22 -16.82 -17.68 -11.25
CA GLU A 22 -16.83 -18.94 -12.00
C GLU A 22 -18.16 -19.11 -12.74
N GLN A 23 -19.28 -18.95 -12.06
CA GLN A 23 -20.62 -19.12 -12.64
C GLN A 23 -20.96 -18.05 -13.69
N THR A 24 -20.63 -16.78 -13.43
CA THR A 24 -21.10 -15.67 -14.28
C THR A 24 -20.14 -15.29 -15.39
N MET A 25 -18.84 -15.52 -15.21
CA MET A 25 -17.79 -15.11 -16.15
C MET A 25 -16.96 -16.28 -16.68
N GLY A 26 -17.22 -17.50 -16.24
CA GLY A 26 -16.48 -18.70 -16.67
C GLY A 26 -15.01 -18.70 -16.23
N LEU A 27 -14.65 -17.90 -15.21
CA LEU A 27 -13.27 -17.83 -14.73
C LEU A 27 -12.95 -19.05 -13.85
N PRO A 28 -11.91 -19.84 -14.18
CA PRO A 28 -11.59 -21.04 -13.40
C PRO A 28 -11.12 -20.67 -12.00
N ARG A 29 -11.70 -21.34 -10.98
CA ARG A 29 -11.32 -21.13 -9.59
C ARG A 29 -9.84 -21.50 -9.37
N GLN A 30 -9.11 -20.58 -8.75
CA GLN A 30 -7.70 -20.77 -8.35
C GLN A 30 -7.53 -21.17 -6.88
N VAL A 31 -8.64 -21.34 -6.14
CA VAL A 31 -8.68 -21.68 -4.72
C VAL A 31 -9.72 -22.79 -4.50
N ALA A 32 -9.40 -23.78 -3.66
CA ALA A 32 -10.36 -24.78 -3.18
C ALA A 32 -11.55 -24.12 -2.47
N ARG A 33 -12.72 -24.76 -2.49
CA ARG A 33 -13.92 -24.21 -1.84
C ARG A 33 -13.79 -24.35 -0.33
N LEU A 34 -14.18 -23.31 0.41
CA LEU A 34 -14.12 -23.33 1.88
C LEU A 34 -15.12 -24.32 2.50
N ALA A 35 -16.20 -24.62 1.78
CA ALA A 35 -17.30 -25.46 2.23
C ALA A 35 -17.12 -26.97 2.00
N ASP A 36 -15.98 -27.44 1.49
CA ASP A 36 -15.77 -28.88 1.29
C ASP A 36 -15.39 -29.58 2.62
N PRO A 37 -16.27 -30.44 3.20
CA PRO A 37 -15.96 -31.19 4.43
C PRO A 37 -14.87 -32.25 4.22
N ALA A 38 -14.37 -32.43 2.98
CA ALA A 38 -13.30 -33.34 2.65
C ALA A 38 -11.91 -32.89 3.18
N LEU A 39 -11.73 -31.61 3.52
CA LEU A 39 -10.49 -31.13 4.13
C LEU A 39 -10.29 -31.58 5.59
N GLY A 40 -11.31 -32.18 6.22
CA GLY A 40 -11.16 -32.85 7.51
C GLY A 40 -10.55 -34.26 7.43
N ARG A 41 -10.39 -34.83 6.23
CA ARG A 41 -9.88 -36.21 6.05
C ARG A 41 -8.92 -36.44 4.87
N ALA A 42 -8.67 -35.44 4.02
CA ALA A 42 -7.69 -35.53 2.94
C ALA A 42 -6.44 -34.67 3.24
N GLY A 43 -5.77 -34.97 4.35
CA GLY A 43 -4.34 -34.71 4.42
C GLY A 43 -3.64 -35.70 3.47
N GLU A 44 -2.63 -35.23 2.74
CA GLU A 44 -1.75 -36.04 1.88
C GLU A 44 -2.25 -36.38 0.46
N ALA A 45 -2.46 -35.39 -0.40
CA ALA A 45 -2.14 -35.52 -1.84
C ALA A 45 -2.27 -34.19 -2.61
N SER A 46 -1.36 -33.24 -2.39
CA SER A 46 -0.81 -32.34 -3.44
C SER A 46 0.18 -31.33 -2.84
N GLY A 47 1.48 -31.64 -2.93
CA GLY A 47 2.62 -30.70 -2.96
C GLY A 47 2.87 -29.79 -1.74
N PRO A 48 4.11 -29.63 -1.26
CA PRO A 48 4.39 -28.85 -0.07
C PRO A 48 4.20 -27.35 -0.39
N ASN A 49 3.35 -26.67 0.39
CA ASN A 49 3.27 -25.22 0.67
C ASN A 49 1.81 -24.78 0.72
N ASP A 50 1.08 -25.23 1.74
CA ASP A 50 -0.26 -24.76 2.08
C ASP A 50 -0.19 -23.38 2.74
N ASP A 51 -0.69 -22.36 2.05
CA ASP A 51 -0.92 -21.00 2.56
C ASP A 51 -2.27 -20.90 3.33
N LEU A 52 -2.79 -22.02 3.87
CA LEU A 52 -4.10 -22.09 4.53
C LEU A 52 -4.03 -22.33 6.05
N GLU A 53 -2.86 -22.10 6.67
CA GLU A 53 -2.77 -21.93 8.12
C GLU A 53 -2.76 -20.43 8.47
N LEU A 54 -3.43 -20.07 9.58
CA LEU A 54 -3.61 -18.73 10.17
C LEU A 54 -4.92 -18.00 9.83
N LEU A 55 -6.05 -18.66 10.06
CA LEU A 55 -7.19 -17.98 10.68
C LEU A 55 -7.01 -18.06 12.21
N PRO A 56 -6.97 -16.94 12.95
CA PRO A 56 -7.00 -16.98 14.42
C PRO A 56 -8.35 -17.53 14.88
N ARG A 57 -8.35 -18.66 15.59
CA ARG A 57 -9.50 -19.07 16.40
C ARG A 57 -9.71 -17.99 17.47
N SER A 58 -10.80 -17.25 17.37
CA SER A 58 -11.25 -16.40 18.48
C SER A 58 -11.69 -17.31 19.64
N PRO A 59 -11.29 -17.03 20.89
CA PRO A 59 -11.61 -17.87 22.03
C PRO A 59 -13.04 -17.60 22.50
N ALA A 60 -13.90 -18.63 22.45
CA ALA A 60 -15.13 -18.67 23.23
C ALA A 60 -14.88 -19.57 24.45
N ASN A 61 -14.84 -18.94 25.62
CA ASN A 61 -15.22 -19.62 26.86
C ASN A 61 -16.72 -19.90 26.75
N VAL A 62 -17.15 -21.14 26.99
CA VAL A 62 -18.04 -21.54 28.10
C VAL A 62 -18.14 -23.07 28.04
N GLU A 63 -17.58 -23.71 29.06
CA GLU A 63 -17.86 -25.10 29.46
C GLU A 63 -19.33 -25.22 29.87
N LEU A 64 -20.06 -26.24 29.38
CA LEU A 64 -20.87 -27.05 30.28
C LEU A 64 -21.15 -28.42 29.65
N GLU A 65 -20.61 -29.42 30.32
CA GLU A 65 -20.75 -30.83 30.04
C GLU A 65 -22.13 -31.39 30.45
N THR A 66 -22.60 -32.32 29.61
CA THR A 66 -23.10 -33.66 29.99
C THR A 66 -24.17 -33.76 31.08
N VAL A 67 -25.45 -33.89 30.69
CA VAL A 67 -26.39 -34.75 31.43
C VAL A 67 -27.53 -35.31 30.56
N LEU A 68 -27.64 -36.64 30.60
CA LEU A 68 -28.85 -37.47 30.55
C LEU A 68 -29.46 -37.86 29.18
N SER A 69 -29.15 -39.11 28.83
CA SER A 69 -29.97 -40.04 28.07
C SER A 69 -31.38 -40.24 28.65
N SER A 70 -32.30 -40.51 27.72
CA SER A 70 -33.43 -41.45 27.77
C SER A 70 -34.81 -40.99 28.25
N SER A 71 -35.80 -41.45 27.49
CA SER A 71 -37.25 -41.60 27.72
C SER A 71 -38.16 -40.36 27.62
N ARG A 72 -38.88 -40.26 26.49
CA ARG A 72 -40.36 -40.18 26.50
C ARG A 72 -40.96 -40.54 25.14
N GLU A 73 -41.94 -41.43 25.21
CA GLU A 73 -42.74 -42.01 24.13
C GLU A 73 -43.74 -40.99 23.55
N GLU A 74 -44.05 -41.23 22.27
CA GLU A 74 -45.29 -41.04 21.51
C GLU A 74 -46.22 -39.86 21.88
N ASP A 75 -46.44 -38.96 20.90
CA ASP A 75 -47.76 -38.38 20.63
C ASP A 75 -47.83 -37.78 19.20
N ASP A 76 -48.98 -38.01 18.57
CA ASP A 76 -49.37 -37.84 17.17
C ASP A 76 -49.07 -36.49 16.51
N PHE A 77 -48.47 -36.52 15.31
CA PHE A 77 -48.60 -35.46 14.29
C PHE A 77 -48.89 -36.08 12.91
N PRO A 78 -49.90 -35.57 12.18
CA PRO A 78 -50.35 -36.18 10.91
C PRO A 78 -49.34 -35.97 9.77
N GLU A 79 -49.04 -37.08 9.08
CA GLU A 79 -48.21 -37.16 7.87
C GLU A 79 -48.72 -36.23 6.75
N LEU A 80 -47.87 -35.31 6.30
CA LEU A 80 -48.01 -34.65 4.99
C LEU A 80 -47.28 -35.50 3.93
N PRO A 81 -47.83 -35.64 2.71
CA PRO A 81 -47.28 -36.53 1.70
C PRO A 81 -45.86 -36.13 1.30
N SER A 82 -44.94 -37.09 1.41
CA SER A 82 -43.56 -36.98 0.95
C SER A 82 -43.51 -37.20 -0.56
N ASP A 83 -43.67 -36.14 -1.35
CA ASP A 83 -43.26 -36.17 -2.75
C ASP A 83 -41.73 -36.03 -2.83
N PRO A 84 -41.00 -36.99 -3.42
CA PRO A 84 -39.57 -36.84 -3.61
C PRO A 84 -39.33 -35.80 -4.71
N LEU A 85 -38.90 -34.61 -4.29
CA LEU A 85 -38.28 -33.63 -5.19
C LEU A 85 -37.16 -34.32 -5.97
N ALA A 86 -37.42 -34.48 -7.27
CA ALA A 86 -36.48 -35.04 -8.22
C ALA A 86 -35.10 -34.34 -8.11
N PRO A 87 -33.99 -35.08 -8.30
CA PRO A 87 -32.66 -34.50 -8.28
C PRO A 87 -32.56 -33.36 -9.28
N LEU A 88 -32.16 -32.17 -8.84
CA LEU A 88 -31.84 -31.05 -9.73
C LEU A 88 -30.83 -31.57 -10.79
N PRO A 89 -31.11 -31.43 -12.09
CA PRO A 89 -30.18 -31.86 -13.11
C PRO A 89 -28.89 -31.05 -12.95
N LYS A 90 -27.76 -31.77 -12.90
CA LYS A 90 -26.42 -31.22 -13.10
C LYS A 90 -26.48 -30.39 -14.38
N ALA A 91 -26.37 -29.07 -14.23
CA ALA A 91 -26.30 -28.14 -15.35
C ALA A 91 -24.96 -28.33 -16.08
N ALA A 92 -24.87 -29.42 -16.84
CA ALA A 92 -23.97 -29.52 -17.96
C ALA A 92 -24.56 -28.70 -19.10
N GLY A 93 -23.84 -27.68 -19.55
CA GLY A 93 -24.01 -27.14 -20.91
C GLY A 93 -25.05 -26.04 -21.13
N ALA A 94 -25.36 -25.21 -20.14
CA ALA A 94 -25.93 -23.90 -20.46
C ALA A 94 -24.77 -22.96 -20.81
N THR A 95 -24.62 -22.62 -22.09
CA THR A 95 -23.89 -21.43 -22.54
C THR A 95 -24.60 -20.19 -22.02
N GLN A 96 -24.56 -20.00 -20.69
CA GLN A 96 -24.82 -18.70 -20.11
C GLN A 96 -23.88 -17.76 -20.83
N SER A 97 -24.41 -16.72 -21.47
CA SER A 97 -23.64 -15.65 -22.09
C SER A 97 -22.67 -15.12 -21.05
N ALA A 98 -21.46 -15.65 -21.03
CA ALA A 98 -20.48 -15.37 -20.00
C ALA A 98 -20.20 -13.87 -20.04
N VAL A 99 -20.49 -13.20 -18.93
CA VAL A 99 -20.28 -11.76 -18.84
C VAL A 99 -18.77 -11.53 -18.93
N ARG A 100 -18.34 -10.71 -19.88
CA ARG A 100 -16.92 -10.41 -20.05
C ARG A 100 -16.39 -9.70 -18.80
N PRO A 101 -15.29 -10.18 -18.20
CA PRO A 101 -14.73 -9.54 -17.02
C PRO A 101 -14.13 -8.18 -17.41
N GLY A 102 -14.26 -7.20 -16.51
CA GLY A 102 -13.73 -5.84 -16.71
C GLY A 102 -12.81 -5.41 -15.57
N ARG A 103 -12.36 -4.16 -15.60
CA ARG A 103 -11.47 -3.56 -14.57
C ARG A 103 -12.01 -3.71 -13.14
N ASN A 104 -13.33 -3.58 -12.98
CA ASN A 104 -13.99 -3.77 -11.70
C ASN A 104 -13.92 -5.21 -11.19
N THR A 105 -13.94 -6.19 -12.09
CA THR A 105 -13.78 -7.61 -11.76
C THR A 105 -12.37 -7.86 -11.24
N LEU A 106 -11.35 -7.34 -11.94
CA LEU A 106 -9.95 -7.47 -11.52
C LEU A 106 -9.73 -6.90 -10.11
N SER A 107 -10.24 -5.69 -9.85
CA SER A 107 -10.17 -5.09 -8.51
C SER A 107 -10.85 -5.93 -7.44
N LEU A 108 -12.02 -6.49 -7.74
CA LEU A 108 -12.80 -7.29 -6.80
C LEU A 108 -12.09 -8.60 -6.46
N VAL A 109 -11.57 -9.31 -7.46
CA VAL A 109 -10.85 -10.58 -7.29
C VAL A 109 -9.60 -10.39 -6.45
N VAL A 110 -8.79 -9.39 -6.80
CA VAL A 110 -7.54 -9.15 -6.06
C VAL A 110 -7.84 -8.75 -4.62
N ASP A 111 -8.85 -7.90 -4.36
CA ASP A 111 -9.23 -7.54 -2.98
C ASP A 111 -9.76 -8.75 -2.18
N ALA A 112 -10.64 -9.56 -2.78
CA ALA A 112 -11.15 -10.78 -2.15
C ALA A 112 -10.02 -11.75 -1.78
N CYS A 113 -9.09 -12.01 -2.71
CA CYS A 113 -7.96 -12.88 -2.46
C CYS A 113 -6.97 -12.31 -1.42
N VAL A 114 -6.79 -10.99 -1.34
CA VAL A 114 -5.97 -10.35 -0.29
C VAL A 114 -6.60 -10.58 1.09
N ARG A 115 -7.92 -10.42 1.20
CA ARG A 115 -8.65 -10.63 2.46
C ARG A 115 -8.70 -12.09 2.89
N LEU A 116 -8.85 -13.01 1.93
CA LEU A 116 -8.74 -14.46 2.13
C LEU A 116 -7.30 -14.94 2.39
N LYS A 117 -6.30 -14.04 2.32
CA LYS A 117 -4.87 -14.37 2.40
C LYS A 117 -4.34 -15.31 1.31
N CYS A 118 -5.13 -15.60 0.28
CA CYS A 118 -4.77 -16.45 -0.87
C CYS A 118 -4.00 -15.67 -1.95
N ALA A 119 -2.80 -15.20 -1.62
CA ALA A 119 -2.07 -14.30 -2.49
C ALA A 119 -1.54 -14.94 -3.80
N ARG A 120 -1.27 -16.25 -3.80
CA ARG A 120 -0.86 -16.98 -5.01
C ARG A 120 -2.00 -17.06 -6.04
N ALA A 121 -3.22 -17.31 -5.57
CA ALA A 121 -4.40 -17.30 -6.43
C ALA A 121 -4.63 -15.92 -7.07
N ALA A 122 -4.43 -14.85 -6.30
CA ALA A 122 -4.50 -13.48 -6.83
C ALA A 122 -3.49 -13.22 -7.97
N GLN A 123 -2.27 -13.75 -7.87
CA GLN A 123 -1.27 -13.65 -8.94
C GLN A 123 -1.68 -14.44 -10.19
N ASN A 124 -2.23 -15.64 -10.01
CA ASN A 124 -2.74 -16.44 -11.12
C ASN A 124 -3.89 -15.72 -11.84
N TYR A 125 -4.84 -15.15 -11.09
CA TYR A 125 -5.93 -14.36 -11.65
C TYR A 125 -5.42 -13.11 -12.39
N TRP A 126 -4.42 -12.42 -11.82
CA TRP A 126 -3.80 -11.27 -12.49
C TRP A 126 -3.20 -11.67 -13.84
N GLY A 127 -2.44 -12.77 -13.89
CA GLY A 127 -1.86 -13.31 -15.12
C GLY A 127 -2.94 -13.70 -16.13
N LEU A 128 -3.98 -14.42 -15.70
CA LEU A 128 -5.07 -14.87 -16.57
C LEU A 128 -5.83 -13.69 -17.22
N LEU A 129 -6.13 -12.66 -16.43
CA LEU A 129 -6.94 -11.52 -16.86
C LEU A 129 -6.14 -10.44 -17.61
N THR A 130 -4.82 -10.41 -17.45
CA THR A 130 -3.94 -9.40 -18.05
C THR A 130 -3.11 -9.95 -19.21
N SER A 131 -3.02 -11.28 -19.37
CA SER A 131 -2.28 -11.92 -20.46
C SER A 131 -2.78 -11.43 -21.83
N PRO A 132 -1.88 -11.13 -22.79
CA PRO A 132 -2.28 -10.73 -24.15
C PRO A 132 -2.99 -11.86 -24.90
N ASP A 133 -2.77 -13.11 -24.49
CA ASP A 133 -3.26 -14.30 -25.18
C ASP A 133 -4.65 -14.76 -24.67
N SER A 134 -5.21 -14.09 -23.66
CA SER A 134 -6.55 -14.43 -23.15
C SER A 134 -7.65 -13.68 -23.89
N ASP A 135 -8.75 -14.38 -24.21
CA ASP A 135 -9.95 -13.82 -24.87
C ASP A 135 -10.56 -12.62 -24.12
N ASN A 136 -10.16 -12.45 -22.85
CA ASN A 136 -10.63 -11.43 -21.92
C ASN A 136 -9.50 -10.50 -21.48
N ARG A 137 -8.68 -9.99 -22.41
CA ARG A 137 -7.61 -9.03 -22.10
C ARG A 137 -8.16 -7.76 -21.43
N ILE A 138 -7.93 -7.62 -20.13
CA ILE A 138 -8.27 -6.41 -19.38
C ILE A 138 -7.04 -5.49 -19.35
N ILE A 139 -7.21 -4.23 -19.75
CA ILE A 139 -6.22 -3.18 -19.53
C ILE A 139 -6.43 -2.65 -18.10
N PRO A 140 -5.52 -2.90 -17.14
CA PRO A 140 -5.68 -2.46 -15.77
C PRO A 140 -5.59 -0.93 -15.66
N ASP A 141 -6.31 -0.34 -14.71
CA ASP A 141 -6.18 1.06 -14.35
C ASP A 141 -5.12 1.30 -13.26
N SER A 142 -4.82 2.57 -12.94
CA SER A 142 -3.82 2.92 -11.93
C SER A 142 -4.12 2.31 -10.56
N GLU A 143 -5.39 2.27 -10.15
CA GLU A 143 -5.79 1.69 -8.86
C GLU A 143 -5.69 0.15 -8.85
N ASN A 144 -5.94 -0.52 -9.98
CA ASN A 144 -5.71 -1.95 -10.14
C ASN A 144 -4.23 -2.28 -9.93
N TYR A 145 -3.34 -1.51 -10.57
CA TYR A 145 -1.90 -1.66 -10.37
C TYR A 145 -1.47 -1.42 -8.93
N HIS A 146 -1.99 -0.38 -8.26
CA HIS A 146 -1.67 -0.13 -6.85
C HIS A 146 -2.20 -1.21 -5.93
N THR A 147 -3.39 -1.75 -6.21
CA THR A 147 -3.96 -2.87 -5.45
C THR A 147 -3.11 -4.13 -5.61
N TYR A 148 -2.66 -4.42 -6.83
CA TYR A 148 -1.74 -5.52 -7.08
C TYR A 148 -0.36 -5.31 -6.45
N LEU A 149 0.20 -4.10 -6.48
CA LEU A 149 1.44 -3.77 -5.76
C LEU A 149 1.29 -3.97 -4.24
N ARG A 150 0.13 -3.64 -3.65
CA ARG A 150 -0.15 -3.90 -2.22
C ARG A 150 -0.19 -5.40 -1.91
N LEU A 151 -0.72 -6.21 -2.81
CA LEU A 151 -0.65 -7.68 -2.72
C LEU A 151 0.81 -8.16 -2.77
N LEU A 152 1.61 -7.68 -3.73
CA LEU A 152 3.04 -8.03 -3.83
C LEU A 152 3.82 -7.63 -2.57
N ARG A 153 3.44 -6.51 -1.95
CA ARG A 153 3.97 -6.06 -0.66
C ARG A 153 3.68 -7.04 0.48
N LEU A 154 2.49 -7.64 0.50
CA LEU A 154 2.13 -8.65 1.49
C LEU A 154 2.99 -9.90 1.33
N ARG A 155 3.24 -10.29 0.07
CA ARG A 155 4.09 -11.44 -0.29
C ARG A 155 5.58 -11.20 -0.23
N ARG A 156 6.01 -9.96 0.04
CA ARG A 156 7.42 -9.56 0.06
C ARG A 156 8.14 -9.90 -1.25
N SER A 157 7.43 -9.84 -2.38
CA SER A 157 8.03 -10.13 -3.69
C SER A 157 8.53 -8.84 -4.33
N ALA A 158 9.79 -8.47 -4.03
CA ALA A 158 10.41 -7.28 -4.60
C ALA A 158 10.61 -7.41 -6.11
N LYS A 159 11.05 -8.59 -6.59
CA LYS A 159 11.30 -8.85 -8.02
C LYS A 159 10.09 -8.53 -8.90
N LEU A 160 8.94 -9.15 -8.59
CA LEU A 160 7.71 -8.94 -9.35
C LEU A 160 7.21 -7.49 -9.29
N ALA A 161 7.46 -6.79 -8.17
CA ALA A 161 7.10 -5.39 -8.05
C ALA A 161 7.92 -4.49 -9.00
N VAL A 162 9.20 -4.80 -9.20
CA VAL A 162 10.03 -4.07 -10.16
C VAL A 162 9.62 -4.36 -11.60
N GLU A 163 9.38 -5.63 -11.93
CA GLU A 163 8.91 -6.03 -13.27
C GLU A 163 7.61 -5.32 -13.63
N LEU A 164 6.64 -5.27 -12.70
CA LEU A 164 5.38 -4.55 -12.92
C LEU A 164 5.59 -3.04 -13.14
N VAL A 165 6.48 -2.39 -12.38
CA VAL A 165 6.76 -0.95 -12.55
C VAL A 165 7.51 -0.68 -13.86
N ASP A 166 8.37 -1.60 -14.28
CA ASP A 166 9.09 -1.56 -15.56
C ASP A 166 8.12 -1.72 -16.74
N GLU A 167 7.19 -2.67 -16.66
CA GLU A 167 6.10 -2.85 -17.62
C GLU A 167 5.21 -1.59 -17.72
N LEU A 168 4.87 -0.99 -16.57
CA LEU A 168 4.10 0.27 -16.51
C LEU A 168 4.83 1.44 -17.15
N THR A 169 6.16 1.44 -17.10
CA THR A 169 6.99 2.53 -17.61
C THR A 169 7.31 2.34 -19.10
N SER A 170 7.56 1.09 -19.50
CA SER A 170 7.97 0.71 -20.85
C SER A 170 6.79 0.48 -21.80
N GLY A 171 5.59 0.21 -21.27
CA GLY A 171 4.48 -0.29 -22.06
C GLY A 171 3.63 0.78 -22.75
N ASP A 172 3.46 0.60 -24.07
CA ASP A 172 2.40 1.16 -24.92
C ASP A 172 0.95 0.87 -24.44
N LEU A 173 0.81 0.02 -23.42
CA LEU A 173 -0.44 -0.51 -22.89
C LEU A 173 -1.25 0.45 -22.03
N THR A 174 -0.60 1.50 -21.56
CA THR A 174 -1.25 2.56 -20.80
C THR A 174 -0.84 3.86 -21.41
N GLY A 175 -1.67 4.40 -22.30
CA GLY A 175 -1.54 5.78 -22.76
C GLY A 175 -1.50 6.70 -21.55
N LYS A 176 -0.28 7.05 -21.10
CA LYS A 176 -0.01 7.89 -19.93
C LYS A 176 -0.95 7.62 -18.75
N ALA A 177 -1.14 6.35 -18.34
CA ALA A 177 -1.57 6.12 -16.96
C ALA A 177 -0.39 6.57 -16.09
N GLY A 178 -0.36 7.87 -15.78
CA GLY A 178 0.83 8.54 -15.27
C GLY A 178 1.33 7.78 -14.06
N VAL A 179 2.57 7.29 -14.15
CA VAL A 179 3.20 6.61 -13.02
C VAL A 179 3.23 7.61 -11.87
N GLU A 180 2.34 7.40 -10.91
CA GLU A 180 2.20 8.31 -9.78
C GLU A 180 3.35 8.12 -8.80
N THR A 181 3.66 9.16 -8.04
CA THR A 181 4.59 9.09 -6.90
C THR A 181 4.23 7.96 -5.92
N LYS A 182 2.93 7.70 -5.73
CA LYS A 182 2.46 6.64 -4.82
C LYS A 182 2.84 5.23 -5.31
N THR A 183 3.02 5.03 -6.62
CA THR A 183 3.47 3.74 -7.20
C THR A 183 4.84 3.37 -6.65
N PHE A 184 5.81 4.29 -6.72
CA PHE A 184 7.17 4.07 -6.22
C PHE A 184 7.22 3.90 -4.70
N ARG A 185 6.41 4.64 -3.95
CA ARG A 185 6.27 4.46 -2.50
C ARG A 185 5.83 3.04 -2.14
N ILE A 186 4.81 2.51 -2.83
CA ILE A 186 4.34 1.14 -2.57
C ILE A 186 5.40 0.12 -3.01
N ALA A 187 5.99 0.27 -4.20
CA ALA A 187 7.00 -0.65 -4.71
C ALA A 187 8.25 -0.72 -3.81
N LEU A 188 8.80 0.42 -3.37
CA LEU A 188 9.95 0.44 -2.46
C LEU A 188 9.60 -0.10 -1.08
N SER A 189 8.35 0.08 -0.61
CA SER A 189 7.90 -0.56 0.62
C SER A 189 7.86 -2.09 0.53
N CYS A 190 7.72 -2.67 -0.67
CA CYS A 190 7.90 -4.11 -0.90
C CYS A 190 9.37 -4.50 -0.65
N CYS A 191 10.32 -3.75 -1.20
CA CYS A 191 11.76 -3.98 -0.99
C CYS A 191 12.16 -3.88 0.49
N VAL A 192 11.61 -2.90 1.23
CA VAL A 192 11.87 -2.76 2.68
C VAL A 192 11.40 -3.98 3.46
N ARG A 193 10.25 -4.57 3.08
CA ARG A 193 9.73 -5.78 3.71
C ARG A 193 10.44 -7.04 3.26
N ASP A 194 10.98 -7.07 2.05
CA ASP A 194 11.82 -8.13 1.50
C ASP A 194 13.28 -8.00 1.97
N ASN A 195 13.48 -7.77 3.27
CA ASN A 195 14.81 -7.55 3.85
C ASN A 195 15.63 -8.84 4.03
N LYS A 196 15.02 -10.02 3.83
CA LYS A 196 15.71 -11.31 3.86
C LYS A 196 16.42 -11.62 2.53
N ASN A 197 15.95 -11.03 1.44
CA ASN A 197 16.50 -11.24 0.12
C ASN A 197 17.68 -10.29 -0.12
N ARG A 198 18.86 -10.85 -0.39
CA ARG A 198 20.08 -10.10 -0.72
C ARG A 198 19.90 -9.24 -1.96
N ASN A 199 19.04 -9.65 -2.89
CA ASN A 199 18.80 -8.94 -4.14
C ASN A 199 17.83 -7.76 -4.00
N SER A 200 17.18 -7.60 -2.85
CA SER A 200 16.21 -6.53 -2.62
C SER A 200 16.81 -5.14 -2.81
N ILE A 201 18.11 -4.95 -2.52
CA ILE A 201 18.79 -3.68 -2.79
C ILE A 201 18.94 -3.38 -4.28
N PHE A 202 19.28 -4.38 -5.11
CA PHE A 202 19.37 -4.20 -6.56
C PHE A 202 18.01 -3.89 -7.17
N HIS A 203 16.96 -4.54 -6.67
CA HIS A 203 15.58 -4.23 -7.03
C HIS A 203 15.20 -2.78 -6.66
N ALA A 204 15.57 -2.34 -5.45
CA ALA A 204 15.31 -0.98 -5.00
C ALA A 204 16.11 0.06 -5.80
N GLU A 205 17.35 -0.22 -6.17
CA GLU A 205 18.18 0.62 -7.03
C GLU A 205 17.56 0.77 -8.43
N LYS A 206 17.09 -0.34 -9.03
CA LYS A 206 16.38 -0.30 -10.32
C LYS A 206 15.12 0.56 -10.22
N LEU A 207 14.34 0.45 -9.14
CA LEU A 207 13.16 1.31 -8.92
C LEU A 207 13.51 2.80 -8.80
N VAL A 208 14.58 3.14 -8.10
CA VAL A 208 15.03 4.54 -7.98
C VAL A 208 15.46 5.09 -9.33
N LYS A 209 16.18 4.29 -10.13
CA LYS A 209 16.57 4.68 -11.50
C LYS A 209 15.34 4.97 -12.36
N ILE A 210 14.37 4.04 -12.39
CA ILE A 210 13.10 4.23 -13.10
C ILE A 210 12.38 5.49 -12.59
N MET A 211 12.34 5.71 -11.26
CA MET A 211 11.73 6.90 -10.67
C MET A 211 12.39 8.21 -11.13
N THR A 212 13.72 8.25 -11.21
CA THR A 212 14.45 9.45 -11.66
C THR A 212 14.31 9.71 -13.16
N GLU A 213 14.09 8.67 -13.96
CA GLU A 213 13.88 8.79 -15.41
C GLU A 213 12.43 9.17 -15.74
N THR A 214 11.46 8.72 -14.94
CA THR A 214 10.02 8.94 -15.18
C THR A 214 9.48 10.21 -14.54
N LEU A 215 9.93 10.56 -13.33
CA LEU A 215 9.43 11.70 -12.58
C LEU A 215 10.37 12.90 -12.73
N SER A 216 9.81 14.08 -13.01
CA SER A 216 10.58 15.35 -13.00
C SER A 216 11.21 15.64 -11.64
N TYR A 217 10.57 15.19 -10.55
CA TYR A 217 11.07 15.34 -9.20
C TYR A 217 10.95 14.00 -8.45
N PRO A 218 12.07 13.41 -7.99
CA PRO A 218 12.03 12.17 -7.23
C PRO A 218 11.39 12.41 -5.86
N ASP A 219 10.68 11.41 -5.36
CA ASP A 219 9.96 11.51 -4.10
C ASP A 219 10.88 11.32 -2.89
N ALA A 220 10.88 12.28 -1.95
CA ALA A 220 11.72 12.21 -0.75
C ALA A 220 11.44 10.96 0.09
N LYS A 221 10.16 10.60 0.23
CA LYS A 221 9.74 9.44 1.03
C LYS A 221 10.16 8.13 0.38
N ALA A 222 10.02 8.00 -0.94
CA ALA A 222 10.54 6.89 -1.71
C ALA A 222 12.07 6.74 -1.54
N LEU A 223 12.84 7.82 -1.69
CA LEU A 223 14.28 7.81 -1.46
C LEU A 223 14.65 7.40 -0.02
N GLY A 224 13.85 7.81 0.96
CA GLY A 224 14.01 7.41 2.36
C GLY A 224 13.84 5.90 2.54
N MET A 225 12.85 5.30 1.88
CA MET A 225 12.66 3.85 1.87
C MET A 225 13.82 3.12 1.20
N TYR A 226 14.37 3.64 0.09
CA TYR A 226 15.55 3.05 -0.54
C TYR A 226 16.76 3.03 0.41
N LEU A 227 17.01 4.13 1.12
CA LEU A 227 18.06 4.17 2.13
C LEU A 227 17.81 3.17 3.27
N GLN A 228 16.54 3.03 3.69
CA GLN A 228 16.14 2.05 4.70
C GLN A 228 16.41 0.61 4.23
N VAL A 229 16.17 0.27 2.96
CA VAL A 229 16.53 -1.05 2.41
C VAL A 229 18.02 -1.31 2.63
N ALA A 230 18.88 -0.37 2.26
CA ALA A 230 20.33 -0.52 2.41
C ALA A 230 20.77 -0.74 3.87
N LEU A 231 20.12 -0.06 4.83
CA LEU A 231 20.44 -0.20 6.26
C LEU A 231 19.94 -1.50 6.89
N LEU A 232 18.87 -2.09 6.34
CA LEU A 232 18.26 -3.32 6.84
C LEU A 232 18.90 -4.60 6.28
N GLN A 233 19.65 -4.50 5.18
CA GLN A 233 20.34 -5.65 4.58
C GLN A 233 21.38 -6.27 5.53
N LYS A 234 21.51 -7.60 5.46
CA LYS A 234 22.48 -8.39 6.22
C LYS A 234 23.24 -9.32 5.26
N PRO A 235 24.59 -9.41 5.32
CA PRO A 235 25.49 -8.61 6.16
C PRO A 235 25.48 -7.12 5.78
N ARG A 236 25.88 -6.27 6.73
CA ARG A 236 25.91 -4.82 6.51
C ARG A 236 27.19 -4.44 5.77
N ASP A 237 27.05 -4.20 4.47
CA ASP A 237 28.15 -3.79 3.61
C ASP A 237 28.17 -2.26 3.49
N TRP A 238 29.20 -1.59 4.01
CA TRP A 238 29.32 -0.12 3.98
C TRP A 238 29.32 0.45 2.55
N ARG A 239 29.82 -0.32 1.58
CA ARG A 239 29.85 0.04 0.14
C ARG A 239 28.45 0.19 -0.44
N VAL A 240 27.53 -0.69 -0.05
CA VAL A 240 26.13 -0.66 -0.49
C VAL A 240 25.42 0.54 0.09
N ILE A 241 25.63 0.82 1.38
CA ILE A 241 25.08 2.01 2.05
C ILE A 241 25.64 3.29 1.43
N MET A 242 26.94 3.32 1.10
CA MET A 242 27.57 4.45 0.42
C MET A 242 26.99 4.68 -0.99
N SER A 243 26.74 3.61 -1.74
CA SER A 243 26.04 3.69 -3.03
C SER A 243 24.64 4.29 -2.87
N ALA A 244 23.89 3.82 -1.86
CA ALA A 244 22.56 4.32 -1.57
C ALA A 244 22.56 5.81 -1.18
N ILE A 245 23.54 6.25 -0.36
CA ILE A 245 23.73 7.67 -0.02
C ILE A 245 23.95 8.49 -1.29
N ARG A 246 24.86 8.06 -2.19
CA ARG A 246 25.14 8.75 -3.45
C ARG A 246 23.90 8.84 -4.36
N GLY A 247 23.11 7.77 -4.44
CA GLY A 247 21.84 7.76 -5.18
C GLY A 247 20.82 8.75 -4.63
N CYS A 248 20.67 8.80 -3.30
CA CYS A 248 19.78 9.77 -2.63
C CYS A 248 20.27 11.22 -2.76
N GLU A 249 21.58 11.47 -2.82
CA GLU A 249 22.14 12.82 -2.94
C GLU A 249 21.75 13.54 -4.23
N LEU A 250 21.64 12.81 -5.35
CA LEU A 250 21.16 13.35 -6.61
C LEU A 250 19.71 13.85 -6.47
N GLY A 251 18.86 13.08 -5.77
CA GLY A 251 17.50 13.49 -5.44
C GLY A 251 17.44 14.70 -4.50
N VAL A 252 18.25 14.72 -3.43
CA VAL A 252 18.23 15.82 -2.44
C VAL A 252 18.65 17.16 -3.04
N ARG A 253 19.56 17.20 -4.03
CA ARG A 253 19.92 18.44 -4.72
C ARG A 253 18.71 19.04 -5.45
N ASN A 254 17.93 18.21 -6.12
CA ASN A 254 16.70 18.61 -6.81
C ASN A 254 15.58 19.00 -5.84
N LEU A 255 15.55 18.41 -4.64
CA LEU A 255 14.58 18.76 -3.59
C LEU A 255 14.91 20.06 -2.86
N ARG A 256 16.21 20.36 -2.69
CA ARG A 256 16.66 21.61 -2.07
C ARG A 256 16.41 22.82 -2.96
N SER A 257 16.58 22.69 -4.27
CA SER A 257 16.22 23.76 -5.21
C SER A 257 14.72 24.04 -5.16
N LEU A 258 13.86 23.02 -5.02
CA LEU A 258 12.42 23.21 -4.85
C LEU A 258 12.05 24.01 -3.59
N ILE A 259 12.64 23.69 -2.43
CA ILE A 259 12.38 24.42 -1.18
C ILE A 259 12.89 25.86 -1.25
N ALA A 260 13.99 26.10 -1.97
CA ALA A 260 14.61 27.41 -2.08
C ALA A 260 13.88 28.35 -3.06
N TYR A 261 13.26 27.82 -4.12
CA TYR A 261 12.74 28.63 -5.23
C TYR A 261 11.21 28.81 -5.27
N GLU A 262 10.40 27.98 -4.61
CA GLU A 262 8.93 28.13 -4.72
C GLU A 262 8.19 28.01 -3.37
N PRO A 263 7.94 29.13 -2.68
CA PRO A 263 6.87 29.19 -1.69
C PRO A 263 5.51 29.18 -2.42
N GLY A 264 5.10 28.04 -2.99
CA GLY A 264 3.80 27.92 -3.67
C GLY A 264 3.67 26.93 -4.83
N GLY A 265 4.71 26.17 -5.17
CA GLY A 265 4.69 25.25 -6.31
C GLY A 265 3.61 24.14 -6.25
N PRO A 266 3.12 23.65 -7.40
CA PRO A 266 1.97 22.73 -7.50
C PRO A 266 2.20 21.32 -6.94
N ARG A 267 3.42 21.01 -6.46
CA ARG A 267 3.75 19.74 -5.79
C ARG A 267 4.52 20.03 -4.52
N LYS A 268 3.82 20.45 -3.46
CA LYS A 268 4.38 20.48 -2.11
C LYS A 268 4.72 19.04 -1.70
N GLN A 269 5.95 18.60 -1.94
CA GLN A 269 6.48 17.52 -1.11
C GLN A 269 6.47 18.02 0.33
N ASN A 270 6.00 17.18 1.24
CA ASN A 270 5.94 17.56 2.63
C ASN A 270 7.36 17.87 3.10
N GLU A 271 7.59 19.06 3.62
CA GLU A 271 8.89 19.45 4.19
C GLU A 271 9.34 18.42 5.26
N GLU A 272 8.37 17.80 5.96
CA GLU A 272 8.63 16.70 6.89
C GLU A 272 9.24 15.46 6.22
N ASP A 273 8.72 15.02 5.07
CA ASP A 273 9.27 13.86 4.33
C ASP A 273 10.74 14.14 3.91
N ILE A 274 11.07 15.39 3.60
CA ILE A 274 12.43 15.82 3.24
C ILE A 274 13.33 15.84 4.48
N LEU A 275 12.83 16.30 5.62
CA LEU A 275 13.57 16.27 6.89
C LEU A 275 13.83 14.85 7.37
N GLU A 276 12.86 13.94 7.24
CA GLU A 276 13.02 12.51 7.51
C GLU A 276 14.12 11.90 6.63
N LEU A 277 14.12 12.20 5.32
CA LEU A 277 15.19 11.76 4.42
C LEU A 277 16.56 12.28 4.86
N VAL A 278 16.66 13.57 5.22
CA VAL A 278 17.94 14.16 5.67
C VAL A 278 18.42 13.54 6.98
N ARG A 279 17.53 13.28 7.94
CA ARG A 279 17.85 12.56 9.18
C ARG A 279 18.31 11.12 8.90
N GLY A 280 17.62 10.43 7.98
CA GLY A 280 18.02 9.11 7.51
C GLY A 280 19.42 9.10 6.89
N LEU A 281 19.75 10.10 6.07
CA LEU A 281 21.09 10.25 5.48
C LEU A 281 22.18 10.46 6.54
N ILE A 282 21.92 11.26 7.58
CA ILE A 282 22.85 11.43 8.70
C ILE A 282 23.09 10.08 9.39
N SER A 283 22.03 9.33 9.70
CA SER A 283 22.14 8.01 10.33
C SER A 283 22.91 7.03 9.44
N ALA A 284 22.69 7.03 8.13
CA ALA A 284 23.40 6.17 7.20
C ALA A 284 24.90 6.54 7.10
N ILE A 285 25.24 7.83 7.13
CA ILE A 285 26.63 8.28 7.17
C ILE A 285 27.30 7.82 8.46
N ASP A 286 26.62 7.92 9.61
CA ASP A 286 27.13 7.47 10.89
C ASP A 286 27.42 5.95 10.87
N VAL A 287 26.49 5.14 10.35
CA VAL A 287 26.70 3.69 10.18
C VAL A 287 27.89 3.37 9.26
N VAL A 288 28.08 4.14 8.19
CA VAL A 288 29.22 3.96 7.28
C VAL A 288 30.55 4.33 7.95
N LEU A 289 30.58 5.38 8.75
CA LEU A 289 31.77 5.78 9.51
C LEU A 289 32.13 4.73 10.57
N ASP A 290 31.13 4.12 11.21
CA ASP A 290 31.33 3.07 12.20
C ASP A 290 31.81 1.75 11.58
N LEU A 291 31.17 1.31 10.47
CA LEU A 291 31.49 0.05 9.80
C LEU A 291 32.76 0.11 8.95
N GLY A 292 33.00 1.23 8.26
CA GLY A 292 34.14 1.41 7.37
C GLY A 292 35.37 1.98 8.08
N ASN A 293 35.46 1.82 9.40
CA ASN A 293 36.50 2.48 10.19
C ASN A 293 37.92 1.95 9.90
N GLU A 294 38.06 0.75 9.34
CA GLU A 294 39.36 0.18 8.94
C GLU A 294 39.64 0.29 7.44
N GLU A 295 38.60 0.32 6.58
CA GLU A 295 38.76 0.25 5.11
C GLU A 295 38.59 1.58 4.37
N ILE A 296 37.96 2.61 4.96
CA ILE A 296 37.69 3.88 4.27
C ILE A 296 38.92 4.79 4.31
N ASP A 297 39.33 5.29 3.14
CA ASP A 297 40.41 6.28 3.02
C ASP A 297 40.14 7.53 3.87
N GLY A 298 41.18 8.09 4.48
CA GLY A 298 41.07 9.26 5.37
C GLY A 298 40.38 10.45 4.71
N LYS A 299 40.53 10.62 3.39
CA LYS A 299 39.84 11.66 2.60
C LYS A 299 38.35 11.42 2.50
N GLU A 300 37.93 10.18 2.26
CA GLU A 300 36.51 9.81 2.18
C GLU A 300 35.82 9.97 3.55
N LYS A 301 36.50 9.62 4.65
CA LYS A 301 36.00 9.89 6.01
C LYS A 301 35.82 11.38 6.27
N LYS A 302 36.76 12.23 5.81
CA LYS A 302 36.65 13.68 5.95
C LYS A 302 35.44 14.21 5.18
N ARG A 303 35.25 13.78 3.92
CA ARG A 303 34.09 14.15 3.10
C ARG A 303 32.77 13.74 3.74
N CYS A 304 32.70 12.53 4.31
CA CYS A 304 31.51 12.06 5.02
C CYS A 304 31.20 12.91 6.25
N ARG A 305 32.21 13.27 7.05
CA ARG A 305 32.06 14.17 8.21
C ARG A 305 31.60 15.57 7.80
N GLU A 306 32.24 16.19 6.81
CA GLU A 306 31.83 17.49 6.27
C GLU A 306 30.37 17.45 5.77
N ARG A 307 30.01 16.37 5.07
CA ARG A 307 28.65 16.18 4.57
C ARG A 307 27.64 16.05 5.71
N ARG A 308 27.95 15.25 6.72
CA ARG A 308 27.15 15.13 7.94
C ARG A 308 26.93 16.48 8.61
N HIS A 309 27.98 17.30 8.76
CA HIS A 309 27.87 18.65 9.33
C HIS A 309 26.96 19.55 8.49
N MET A 310 27.05 19.51 7.16
CA MET A 310 26.17 20.28 6.28
C MET A 310 24.70 19.86 6.39
N LEU A 311 24.43 18.55 6.49
CA LEU A 311 23.08 18.02 6.68
C LEU A 311 22.52 18.38 8.06
N ALA A 312 23.33 18.26 9.12
CA ALA A 312 22.94 18.64 10.48
C ALA A 312 22.63 20.14 10.58
N ALA A 313 23.48 21.00 10.02
CA ALA A 313 23.24 22.45 9.98
C ALA A 313 21.98 22.81 9.19
N TYR A 314 21.60 22.01 8.19
CA TYR A 314 20.32 22.19 7.49
C TYR A 314 19.13 21.89 8.42
N VAL A 315 19.15 20.74 9.11
CA VAL A 315 18.08 20.35 10.06
C VAL A 315 17.90 21.38 11.17
N THR A 316 19.00 21.88 11.75
CA THR A 316 18.97 22.91 12.79
C THR A 316 18.37 24.21 12.27
N ARG A 317 18.75 24.66 11.05
CA ARG A 317 18.20 25.88 10.44
C ARG A 317 16.71 25.77 10.15
N THR A 318 16.26 24.65 9.58
CA THR A 318 14.83 24.41 9.32
C THR A 318 14.01 24.37 10.61
N HIS A 319 14.57 23.77 11.68
CA HIS A 319 13.93 23.75 12.98
C HIS A 319 13.78 25.16 13.56
N HIS A 320 14.84 25.98 13.55
CA HIS A 320 14.76 27.37 13.99
C HIS A 320 13.76 28.20 13.18
N ARG A 321 13.71 28.00 11.85
CA ARG A 321 12.70 28.65 11.00
C ARG A 321 11.27 28.33 11.44
N ARG A 322 10.96 27.04 11.66
CA ARG A 322 9.63 26.62 12.13
C ARG A 322 9.24 27.21 13.49
N VAL A 323 10.19 27.28 14.42
CA VAL A 323 9.97 27.90 15.73
C VAL A 323 9.70 29.41 15.59
N ALA A 324 10.42 30.10 14.69
CA ALA A 324 10.20 31.52 14.43
C ALA A 324 8.85 31.79 13.74
N GLU A 325 8.45 30.97 12.77
CA GLU A 325 7.16 31.05 12.08
C GLU A 325 5.98 30.73 13.01
N GLY A 326 6.12 29.70 13.87
CA GLY A 326 5.12 29.37 14.89
C GLY A 326 4.89 30.51 15.89
N LYS A 327 5.96 31.13 16.39
CA LYS A 327 5.87 32.33 17.25
C LYS A 327 5.23 33.51 16.53
N SER A 328 5.51 33.70 15.25
CA SER A 328 4.92 34.79 14.44
C SER A 328 3.42 34.60 14.21
N HIS A 329 2.95 33.35 14.08
CA HIS A 329 1.54 33.03 13.94
C HIS A 329 0.76 33.19 15.25
N GLU A 330 1.39 32.90 16.38
CA GLU A 330 0.81 33.06 17.72
C GLU A 330 0.69 34.55 18.12
N VAL A 331 1.68 35.37 17.75
CA VAL A 331 1.62 36.85 17.92
C VAL A 331 0.51 37.47 17.07
N LYS A 332 0.35 37.05 15.80
CA LYS A 332 -0.74 37.55 14.95
C LYS A 332 -2.13 37.14 15.42
N LYS A 333 -2.27 35.94 16.02
CA LYS A 333 -3.56 35.50 16.58
C LYS A 333 -3.91 36.24 17.87
N GLY A 334 -2.90 36.66 18.65
CA GLY A 334 -3.10 37.53 19.82
C GLY A 334 -3.44 38.99 19.48
N GLU A 335 -3.04 39.49 18.30
CA GLU A 335 -3.35 40.85 17.84
C GLU A 335 -4.78 40.97 17.25
N ASP A 336 -5.30 39.92 16.61
CA ASP A 336 -6.67 39.92 16.05
C ASP A 336 -7.79 39.76 17.12
N GLU A 337 -7.50 39.15 18.28
CA GLU A 337 -8.45 39.09 19.41
C GLU A 337 -8.40 40.35 20.31
N GLY A 338 -7.49 41.29 20.05
CA GLY A 338 -7.27 42.49 20.87
C GLY A 338 -8.01 43.76 20.42
N THR A 339 -8.68 43.76 19.26
CA THR A 339 -9.27 45.00 18.68
C THR A 339 -10.79 44.91 18.51
N GLY A 340 -11.49 44.47 19.55
CA GLY A 340 -12.96 44.44 19.61
C GLY A 340 -13.49 45.17 20.84
N GLY A 341 -13.51 46.51 20.86
CA GLY A 341 -14.21 47.22 21.93
C GLY A 341 -14.02 48.73 22.04
N LYS A 342 -14.85 49.48 21.30
CA LYS A 342 -15.62 50.69 21.70
C LYS A 342 -15.75 51.70 20.56
N VAL A 343 -16.75 51.49 19.70
CA VAL A 343 -17.41 52.60 18.99
C VAL A 343 -18.58 53.03 19.87
N LEU A 344 -18.33 54.00 20.75
CA LEU A 344 -19.39 54.73 21.45
C LEU A 344 -19.98 55.75 20.48
N SER A 345 -21.20 55.47 20.01
CA SER A 345 -22.05 56.43 19.32
C SER A 345 -22.67 57.41 20.33
N PRO A 346 -22.69 58.73 20.09
CA PRO A 346 -23.65 59.63 20.73
C PRO A 346 -24.81 59.94 19.77
N LYS A 347 -26.05 59.72 20.23
CA LYS A 347 -27.29 60.10 19.54
C LYS A 347 -27.68 61.56 19.88
N ARG A 348 -27.86 62.35 18.81
CA ARG A 348 -28.90 63.38 18.51
C ARG A 348 -29.14 64.59 19.43
N SER A 349 -29.06 65.78 18.82
CA SER A 349 -30.13 66.81 18.76
C SER A 349 -29.80 67.79 17.60
N ARG A 350 -30.55 67.82 16.50
CA ARG A 350 -31.70 68.67 16.12
C ARG A 350 -31.43 70.20 16.03
N SER A 351 -31.83 70.73 14.86
CA SER A 351 -32.02 72.14 14.43
C SER A 351 -30.80 72.78 13.75
N GLY A 352 -30.88 73.43 12.59
CA GLY A 352 -31.97 73.68 11.64
C GLY A 352 -31.64 74.94 10.83
N ARG A 353 -31.92 74.96 9.51
CA ARG A 353 -31.85 76.14 8.60
C ARG A 353 -30.43 76.76 8.46
N ARG A 354 -29.99 77.38 7.38
CA ARG A 354 -30.54 77.93 6.13
C ARG A 354 -29.32 78.32 5.26
N GLU A 355 -29.47 78.32 3.94
CA GLU A 355 -29.00 79.34 2.96
C GLU A 355 -27.60 79.98 3.20
N GLU A 356 -26.62 79.99 2.29
CA GLU A 356 -26.53 79.97 0.82
C GLU A 356 -25.19 79.36 0.39
#